data_AF-A0A9P5RWD2-F1
#
_entry.id   AF-A0A9P5RWD2-F1
#
_cell.length_a   1.000
_cell.length_b   1.000
_cell.length_c   1.000
_cell.angle_alpha   90.00
_cell.angle_beta   90.00
_cell.angle_gamma   90.00
#
_symmetry.space_group_name_H-M   'P 1'
#
loop_
_entity.id
_entity.type
_entity.pdbx_description
1 polymer ?
#
loop_
_entity_poly.entity_id
_entity_poly.type
_entity_poly.pdbx_seq_one_letter_code
_entity_poly.pdbx_strand_id
1 'polypeptide(L)'
;MDTTKEQQQGQPETNTQDTAQSNYTPGIPSEMSSMVSLLASSVNGMQGSLGHAYQSMANQVKQSMEMTQTMSKMMEMFLVSSLSISSRIERDDSTDKPILVLVTENKSQFPIPGLSGSLRIGSDDNKEKKFKRSTTSFTTVISKTYTMAKRGRQTEPQEMKHCIYQQPGTTGTEESQPSLDVLLPGMRCVEVIELSLERFDEWVILVEARFKSPGSGEVLSKRHECCIYLIDQCSIKWLSADGREAPVAELSQDAKMMTGPLRQILKVPVTEGISVGMRFTLFPFKSDKEIQGRVSHISEDKQETRLSLWAEQSDAADSIILERIAIELGILGEHPDFI
;
A
#
# COMPACT_ATOMS: atom_id res chain seq x y z
N MET A 1 -6.37 -37.02 22.55
CA MET A 1 -5.54 -38.04 23.22
C MET A 1 -4.51 -37.31 24.04
N ASP A 2 -4.94 -36.52 25.04
CA ASP A 2 -5.52 -36.95 26.34
C ASP A 2 -4.52 -37.87 27.07
N THR A 3 -4.15 -37.71 28.32
CA THR A 3 -4.46 -36.82 29.47
C THR A 3 -3.40 -37.25 30.52
N THR A 4 -3.08 -36.49 31.58
CA THR A 4 -3.49 -36.73 33.00
C THR A 4 -2.45 -35.94 33.86
N LYS A 5 -2.78 -34.85 34.58
CA LYS A 5 -3.21 -34.76 36.01
C LYS A 5 -2.30 -35.56 36.98
N GLU A 6 -1.91 -35.15 38.19
CA GLU A 6 -2.14 -33.99 39.07
C GLU A 6 -1.10 -34.07 40.24
N GLN A 7 -0.67 -32.92 40.74
CA GLN A 7 -0.37 -32.52 42.14
C GLN A 7 0.30 -33.42 43.22
N GLN A 8 1.37 -32.84 43.79
CA GLN A 8 1.66 -32.53 45.21
C GLN A 8 1.98 -33.59 46.30
N GLN A 9 3.20 -33.40 46.86
CA GLN A 9 3.59 -33.23 48.27
C GLN A 9 3.68 -34.45 49.23
N GLY A 10 4.85 -34.55 49.90
CA GLY A 10 4.92 -34.74 51.35
C GLY A 10 5.73 -35.93 51.90
N GLN A 11 6.94 -35.63 52.40
CA GLN A 11 7.72 -36.23 53.52
C GLN A 11 7.96 -37.76 53.61
N PRO A 12 9.03 -38.16 54.34
CA PRO A 12 8.72 -38.88 55.58
C PRO A 12 9.63 -38.55 56.78
N GLU A 13 9.04 -38.86 57.93
CA GLU A 13 9.51 -38.72 59.31
C GLU A 13 10.49 -39.82 59.78
N THR A 14 11.19 -39.46 60.85
CA THR A 14 12.09 -40.18 61.76
C THR A 14 11.41 -41.22 62.69
N ASN A 15 12.15 -42.25 63.12
CA ASN A 15 12.13 -42.78 64.49
C ASN A 15 13.21 -43.85 64.78
N THR A 16 14.11 -43.62 65.75
CA THR A 16 14.46 -44.58 66.84
C THR A 16 15.29 -43.91 67.97
N GLN A 17 15.08 -44.41 69.19
CA GLN A 17 15.51 -43.92 70.51
C GLN A 17 16.91 -44.39 71.00
N ASP A 18 17.40 -43.68 72.02
CA ASP A 18 18.16 -44.08 73.23
C ASP A 18 19.58 -44.68 73.16
N THR A 19 20.57 -43.94 73.69
CA THR A 19 21.39 -44.34 74.85
C THR A 19 22.11 -43.15 75.50
N ALA A 20 22.36 -43.23 76.81
CA ALA A 20 22.72 -42.13 77.70
C ALA A 20 24.23 -41.95 78.00
N GLN A 21 24.56 -40.75 78.51
CA GLN A 21 25.66 -40.34 79.42
C GLN A 21 27.09 -40.08 78.90
N SER A 22 27.51 -38.81 78.92
CA SER A 22 28.42 -38.20 79.93
C SER A 22 28.76 -36.74 79.51
N ASN A 23 28.30 -35.71 80.23
CA ASN A 23 28.83 -35.05 81.45
C ASN A 23 29.76 -33.85 81.14
N TYR A 24 29.50 -32.74 81.84
CA TYR A 24 30.25 -31.48 82.02
C TYR A 24 30.05 -30.30 81.04
N THR A 25 29.23 -29.33 81.50
CA THR A 25 29.36 -27.87 81.28
C THR A 25 30.33 -27.30 82.35
N PRO A 26 30.90 -26.06 82.25
CA PRO A 26 30.19 -24.84 81.83
C PRO A 26 30.99 -23.73 81.08
N GLY A 27 30.25 -22.93 80.31
CA GLY A 27 30.34 -21.46 80.41
C GLY A 27 31.10 -20.71 79.31
N ILE A 28 30.45 -20.46 78.17
CA ILE A 28 30.70 -19.28 77.30
C ILE A 28 29.30 -18.74 76.87
N PRO A 29 29.05 -17.42 76.85
CA PRO A 29 27.69 -16.86 76.92
C PRO A 29 26.87 -17.13 75.65
N SER A 30 25.64 -17.64 75.83
CA SER A 30 24.67 -17.92 74.76
C SER A 30 24.24 -16.67 73.96
N GLU A 31 24.45 -15.48 74.49
CA GLU A 31 24.08 -14.21 73.87
C GLU A 31 24.99 -13.80 72.71
N MET A 32 26.26 -14.22 72.71
CA MET A 32 27.21 -13.87 71.65
C MET A 32 27.03 -14.77 70.42
N SER A 33 26.67 -16.04 70.63
CA SER A 33 26.31 -16.99 69.57
C SER A 33 24.96 -16.63 68.92
N SER A 34 23.97 -16.18 69.71
CA SER A 34 22.70 -15.70 69.17
C SER A 34 22.85 -14.39 68.41
N MET A 35 23.72 -13.46 68.85
CA MET A 35 24.06 -12.26 68.08
C MET A 35 24.79 -12.56 66.78
N VAL A 36 25.75 -13.50 66.76
CA VAL A 36 26.45 -13.91 65.53
C VAL A 36 25.49 -14.63 64.58
N SER A 37 24.57 -15.44 65.09
CA SER A 37 23.51 -16.10 64.30
C SER A 37 22.49 -15.08 63.74
N LEU A 38 22.13 -14.04 64.51
CA LEU A 38 21.28 -12.92 64.05
C LEU A 38 21.98 -12.05 63.00
N LEU A 39 23.29 -11.83 63.14
CA LEU A 39 24.10 -11.14 62.13
C LEU A 39 24.24 -11.99 60.86
N ALA A 40 24.48 -13.29 60.97
CA ALA A 40 24.55 -14.20 59.83
C ALA A 40 23.18 -14.34 59.11
N SER A 41 22.09 -14.42 59.88
CA SER A 41 20.71 -14.38 59.38
C SER A 41 20.40 -13.06 58.67
N SER A 42 20.81 -11.92 59.23
CA SER A 42 20.65 -10.61 58.60
C SER A 42 21.48 -10.46 57.34
N VAL A 43 22.71 -10.96 57.31
CA VAL A 43 23.58 -10.92 56.12
C VAL A 43 23.05 -11.83 55.00
N ASN A 44 22.54 -13.01 55.33
CA ASN A 44 21.89 -13.91 54.37
C ASN A 44 20.55 -13.34 53.87
N GLY A 45 19.76 -12.72 54.75
CA GLY A 45 18.54 -12.00 54.40
C GLY A 45 18.79 -10.78 53.51
N MET A 46 19.88 -10.03 53.76
CA MET A 46 20.30 -8.91 52.92
C MET A 46 20.82 -9.37 51.55
N GLN A 47 21.61 -10.45 51.47
CA GLN A 47 22.03 -11.03 50.19
C GLN A 47 20.84 -11.55 49.36
N GLY A 48 19.86 -12.18 50.00
CA GLY A 48 18.60 -12.57 49.36
C GLY A 48 17.78 -11.37 48.89
N SER A 49 17.67 -10.31 49.71
CA SER A 49 16.93 -9.10 49.34
C SER A 49 17.59 -8.32 48.19
N LEU A 50 18.93 -8.24 48.17
CA LEU A 50 19.67 -7.64 47.07
C LEU A 50 19.53 -8.47 45.80
N GLY A 51 19.63 -9.80 45.89
CA GLY A 51 19.36 -10.70 44.76
C GLY A 51 17.95 -10.53 44.19
N HIS A 52 16.94 -10.44 45.06
CA HIS A 52 15.55 -10.17 44.66
C HIS A 52 15.36 -8.75 44.10
N ALA A 53 16.03 -7.74 44.65
CA ALA A 53 15.99 -6.38 44.14
C ALA A 53 16.66 -6.28 42.76
N TYR A 54 17.81 -6.92 42.56
CA TYR A 54 18.47 -7.01 41.25
C TYR A 54 17.62 -7.79 40.24
N GLN A 55 17.02 -8.90 40.65
CA GLN A 55 16.13 -9.68 39.78
C GLN A 55 14.86 -8.88 39.43
N SER A 56 14.29 -8.14 40.39
CA SER A 56 13.13 -7.28 40.18
C SER A 56 13.47 -6.09 39.29
N MET A 57 14.62 -5.44 39.49
CA MET A 57 15.12 -4.39 38.59
C MET A 57 15.39 -4.93 37.18
N ALA A 58 16.01 -6.11 37.06
CA ALA A 58 16.24 -6.75 35.77
C ALA A 58 14.91 -7.07 35.06
N ASN A 59 13.91 -7.56 35.81
CA ASN A 59 12.56 -7.80 35.28
C ASN A 59 11.84 -6.50 34.90
N GLN A 60 11.97 -5.43 35.68
CA GLN A 60 11.39 -4.12 35.38
C GLN A 60 12.05 -3.47 34.17
N VAL A 61 13.38 -3.55 34.05
CA VAL A 61 14.13 -3.09 32.87
C VAL A 61 13.72 -3.90 31.64
N LYS A 62 13.62 -5.23 31.77
CA LYS A 62 13.15 -6.10 30.69
C LYS A 62 11.72 -5.73 30.24
N GLN A 63 10.81 -5.56 31.19
CA GLN A 63 9.43 -5.14 30.91
C GLN A 63 9.37 -3.73 30.29
N SER A 64 10.23 -2.81 30.74
CA SER A 64 10.35 -1.46 30.18
C SER A 64 10.90 -1.48 28.75
N MET A 65 11.88 -2.33 28.46
CA MET A 65 12.39 -2.54 27.10
C MET A 65 11.32 -3.16 26.20
N GLU A 66 10.60 -4.18 26.67
CA GLU A 66 9.50 -4.81 25.93
C GLU A 66 8.39 -3.80 25.60
N MET A 67 7.96 -3.00 26.59
CA MET A 67 6.95 -1.96 26.39
C MET A 67 7.43 -0.87 25.40
N THR A 68 8.69 -0.46 25.49
CA THR A 68 9.29 0.51 24.55
C THR A 68 9.33 -0.05 23.13
N GLN A 69 9.71 -1.32 22.97
CA GLN A 69 9.73 -1.99 21.67
C GLN A 69 8.32 -2.11 21.08
N THR A 70 7.32 -2.45 21.91
CA THR A 70 5.93 -2.50 21.50
C THR A 70 5.42 -1.13 21.07
N MET A 71 5.73 -0.07 21.83
CA MET A 71 5.36 1.30 21.49
C MET A 71 5.99 1.76 20.17
N SER A 72 7.28 1.44 19.94
CA SER A 72 7.95 1.71 18.67
C SER A 72 7.25 1.01 17.51
N LYS A 73 6.94 -0.30 17.63
CA LYS A 73 6.22 -1.05 16.59
C LYS A 73 4.82 -0.47 16.30
N MET A 74 4.10 -0.02 17.33
CA MET A 74 2.80 0.63 17.13
C MET A 74 2.95 1.95 16.37
N MET A 75 3.97 2.75 16.70
CA MET A 75 4.26 3.99 15.99
C MET A 75 4.63 3.73 14.53
N GLU A 76 5.44 2.71 14.25
CA GLU A 76 5.81 2.29 12.89
C GLU A 76 4.59 1.85 12.08
N MET A 77 3.75 0.99 12.67
CA MET A 77 2.51 0.55 12.04
C MET A 77 1.56 1.72 11.76
N PHE A 78 1.51 2.70 12.68
CA PHE A 78 0.73 3.92 12.50
C PHE A 78 1.26 4.78 11.36
N LEU A 79 2.58 4.97 11.25
CA LEU A 79 3.19 5.75 10.17
C LEU A 79 2.96 5.11 8.80
N VAL A 80 3.14 3.78 8.68
CA VAL A 80 2.92 3.05 7.41
C VAL A 80 1.45 3.04 7.01
N SER A 81 0.53 2.87 7.96
CA SER A 81 -0.91 2.93 7.67
C SER A 81 -1.35 4.34 7.28
N SER A 82 -0.79 5.36 7.92
CA SER A 82 -1.12 6.77 7.67
C SER A 82 -0.53 7.34 6.37
N LEU A 83 0.55 6.75 5.85
CA LEU A 83 1.07 7.10 4.53
C LEU A 83 0.08 6.61 3.47
N SER A 84 -0.60 7.50 2.76
CA SER A 84 -1.53 7.13 1.68
C SER A 84 -0.82 7.30 0.34
N ILE A 85 -0.83 6.26 -0.49
CA ILE A 85 -0.40 6.35 -1.89
C ILE A 85 -1.66 6.10 -2.71
N SER A 86 -1.95 6.98 -3.65
CA SER A 86 -3.03 6.85 -4.61
C SER A 86 -2.50 7.17 -6.00
N SER A 87 -3.05 6.52 -7.01
CA SER A 87 -2.65 6.68 -8.40
C SER A 87 -3.88 6.89 -9.25
N ARG A 88 -3.76 7.69 -10.30
CA ARG A 88 -4.74 7.74 -11.37
C ARG A 88 -4.02 7.84 -12.71
N ILE A 89 -4.58 7.20 -13.72
CA ILE A 89 -4.12 7.36 -15.09
C ILE A 89 -5.02 8.40 -15.73
N GLU A 90 -4.40 9.49 -16.17
CA GLU A 90 -5.06 10.56 -16.93
C GLU A 90 -4.47 10.60 -18.33
N ARG A 91 -5.14 11.29 -19.25
CA ARG A 91 -4.57 11.64 -20.54
C ARG A 91 -4.26 13.10 -20.62
N ASP A 92 -3.07 13.41 -21.12
CA ASP A 92 -2.71 14.75 -21.53
C ASP A 92 -3.53 15.15 -22.76
N ASP A 93 -4.23 16.27 -22.68
CA ASP A 93 -4.97 16.82 -23.83
C ASP A 93 -4.01 17.34 -24.92
N SER A 94 -2.72 17.55 -24.62
CA SER A 94 -1.74 18.10 -25.55
C SER A 94 -0.87 17.06 -26.26
N THR A 95 -0.54 15.96 -25.60
CA THR A 95 0.35 14.90 -26.12
C THR A 95 -0.35 13.60 -26.42
N ASP A 96 -1.63 13.45 -26.02
CA ASP A 96 -2.45 12.22 -26.15
C ASP A 96 -1.78 10.95 -25.60
N LYS A 97 -0.81 11.15 -24.70
CA LYS A 97 -0.12 10.07 -24.00
C LYS A 97 -0.76 9.83 -22.64
N PRO A 98 -0.69 8.58 -22.14
CA PRO A 98 -1.08 8.29 -20.78
C PRO A 98 -0.12 8.98 -19.80
N ILE A 99 -0.69 9.67 -18.82
CA ILE A 99 -0.01 10.30 -17.70
C ILE A 99 -0.42 9.54 -16.43
N LEU A 100 0.57 9.11 -15.66
CA LEU A 100 0.36 8.63 -14.31
C LEU A 100 0.43 9.81 -13.33
N VAL A 101 -0.64 10.05 -12.60
CA VAL A 101 -0.64 10.98 -11.47
C VAL A 101 -0.58 10.18 -10.17
N LEU A 102 0.55 10.27 -9.47
CA LEU A 102 0.75 9.69 -8.15
C LEU A 102 0.55 10.74 -7.08
N VAL A 103 -0.25 10.43 -6.08
CA VAL A 103 -0.49 11.28 -4.92
C VAL A 103 -0.05 10.54 -3.66
N THR A 104 0.95 11.07 -3.00
CA THR A 104 1.49 10.57 -1.74
C THR A 104 1.15 11.56 -0.63
N GLU A 105 0.36 11.10 0.34
CA GLU A 105 -0.18 11.94 1.42
C GLU A 105 0.22 11.38 2.79
N ASN A 106 0.59 12.27 3.70
CA ASN A 106 0.74 11.90 5.11
C ASN A 106 -0.53 12.27 5.88
N LYS A 107 -1.34 11.25 6.23
CA LYS A 107 -2.56 11.42 7.04
C LYS A 107 -2.30 11.37 8.55
N SER A 108 -1.05 11.18 8.97
CA SER A 108 -0.69 11.15 10.39
C SER A 108 -0.53 12.55 10.97
N GLN A 109 -0.46 12.63 12.29
CA GLN A 109 -0.08 13.85 13.01
C GLN A 109 1.44 14.02 13.14
N PHE A 110 2.23 13.08 12.62
CA PHE A 110 3.68 13.07 12.76
C PHE A 110 4.37 13.29 11.41
N PRO A 111 5.45 14.09 11.36
CA PRO A 111 6.23 14.22 10.13
C PRO A 111 6.93 12.89 9.77
N ILE A 112 6.95 12.54 8.48
CA ILE A 112 7.66 11.36 7.97
C ILE A 112 8.95 11.85 7.30
N PRO A 113 10.13 11.63 7.91
CA PRO A 113 11.40 12.06 7.34
C PRO A 113 11.95 11.06 6.30
N GLY A 114 12.72 11.57 5.34
CA GLY A 114 13.52 10.77 4.40
C GLY A 114 12.68 9.81 3.55
N LEU A 115 11.58 10.30 3.00
CA LEU A 115 10.71 9.51 2.13
C LEU A 115 11.36 9.39 0.75
N SER A 116 11.70 8.17 0.36
CA SER A 116 12.16 7.85 -1.00
C SER A 116 11.24 6.81 -1.61
N GLY A 117 11.23 6.71 -2.93
CA GLY A 117 10.38 5.76 -3.61
C GLY A 117 11.04 5.15 -4.83
N SER A 118 10.56 3.97 -5.22
CA SER A 118 10.90 3.35 -6.49
C SER A 118 9.62 3.08 -7.27
N LEU A 119 9.64 3.41 -8.55
CA LEU A 119 8.58 3.10 -9.49
C LEU A 119 9.06 2.02 -10.46
N ARG A 120 8.25 0.99 -10.66
CA ARG A 120 8.54 -0.12 -11.58
C ARG A 120 7.32 -0.39 -12.43
N ILE A 121 7.51 -0.49 -13.74
CA ILE A 121 6.46 -0.82 -14.70
C ILE A 121 6.78 -2.20 -15.29
N GLY A 122 5.78 -3.07 -15.39
CA GLY A 122 5.88 -4.39 -16.00
C GLY A 122 4.63 -4.70 -16.82
N SER A 123 4.70 -5.71 -17.69
CA SER A 123 3.54 -6.24 -18.41
C SER A 123 2.95 -7.38 -17.60
N ASP A 124 1.62 -7.50 -17.52
CA ASP A 124 1.01 -8.69 -16.93
C ASP A 124 0.99 -9.83 -17.95
N ASP A 125 1.62 -10.96 -17.62
CA ASP A 125 1.55 -12.15 -18.48
C ASP A 125 0.31 -12.94 -18.06
N ASN A 126 -0.80 -12.64 -18.75
CA ASN A 126 -2.19 -13.01 -18.47
C ASN A 126 -2.43 -14.55 -18.34
N LYS A 127 -1.41 -15.38 -18.56
CA LYS A 127 -1.47 -16.85 -18.39
C LYS A 127 -1.13 -17.32 -16.97
N GLU A 128 -0.47 -16.52 -16.14
CA GLU A 128 0.09 -17.01 -14.87
C GLU A 128 -0.25 -16.20 -13.62
N LYS A 129 -0.99 -15.07 -13.71
CA LYS A 129 -1.25 -14.16 -12.57
C LYS A 129 0.02 -13.88 -11.76
N LYS A 130 1.14 -13.68 -12.46
CA LYS A 130 2.46 -13.41 -11.88
C LYS A 130 3.00 -12.19 -12.60
N PHE A 131 3.24 -11.12 -11.85
CA PHE A 131 3.95 -9.94 -12.31
C PHE A 131 5.29 -10.36 -12.94
N LYS A 132 5.36 -10.39 -14.27
CA LYS A 132 6.61 -10.57 -14.99
C LYS A 132 7.18 -9.18 -15.23
N ARG A 133 8.32 -8.91 -14.59
CA ARG A 133 9.08 -7.68 -14.80
C ARG A 133 9.42 -7.59 -16.29
N SER A 134 8.79 -6.68 -17.01
CA SER A 134 9.25 -6.33 -18.36
C SER A 134 10.67 -5.80 -18.21
N THR A 135 11.63 -6.56 -18.74
CA THR A 135 13.07 -6.32 -18.56
C THR A 135 13.63 -5.47 -19.70
N THR A 136 12.78 -4.88 -20.54
CA THR A 136 13.25 -4.12 -21.70
C THR A 136 12.54 -2.78 -21.78
N SER A 137 13.34 -1.75 -21.48
CA SER A 137 13.31 -0.44 -22.13
C SER A 137 12.10 0.45 -21.82
N PHE A 138 12.28 1.43 -20.94
CA PHE A 138 11.32 2.54 -20.79
C PHE A 138 11.96 3.83 -21.25
N THR A 139 11.20 4.57 -22.07
CA THR A 139 11.59 5.87 -22.64
C THR A 139 11.00 6.98 -21.76
N THR A 140 11.85 7.97 -21.49
CA THR A 140 11.68 9.27 -20.82
C THR A 140 10.40 9.50 -20.02
N VAL A 141 10.52 9.36 -18.69
CA VAL A 141 9.54 9.87 -17.72
C VAL A 141 9.85 11.34 -17.44
N ILE A 142 9.05 12.26 -17.97
CA ILE A 142 9.07 13.64 -17.47
C ILE A 142 8.20 13.66 -16.23
N SER A 143 8.80 13.94 -15.07
CA SER A 143 8.09 14.08 -13.80
C SER A 143 7.96 15.55 -13.43
N LYS A 144 6.75 15.99 -13.09
CA LYS A 144 6.53 17.25 -12.37
C LYS A 144 6.00 16.93 -10.99
N THR A 145 6.71 17.36 -9.95
CA THR A 145 6.32 17.14 -8.56
C THR A 145 5.83 18.45 -7.94
N TYR A 146 4.63 18.44 -7.38
CA TYR A 146 4.07 19.57 -6.64
C TYR A 146 3.75 19.15 -5.22
N THR A 147 3.89 20.08 -4.29
CA THR A 147 3.37 19.93 -2.93
C THR A 147 2.12 20.78 -2.76
N MET A 148 1.13 20.20 -2.10
CA MET A 148 -0.03 20.92 -1.60
C MET A 148 0.00 20.84 -0.08
N ALA A 149 0.25 21.98 0.54
CA ALA A 149 0.15 22.16 1.98
C ALA A 149 -1.04 23.09 2.28
N LYS A 150 -1.98 22.64 3.10
CA LYS A 150 -3.15 23.43 3.47
C LYS A 150 -2.74 24.50 4.51
N ARG A 151 -2.33 25.69 4.05
CA ARG A 151 -2.17 26.87 4.92
C ARG A 151 -3.45 27.71 4.91
N GLY A 152 -4.31 27.51 5.90
CA GLY A 152 -5.56 28.27 6.02
C GLY A 152 -6.65 27.83 5.04
N ARG A 153 -7.30 28.78 4.35
CA ARG A 153 -8.40 28.52 3.38
C ARG A 153 -7.94 28.31 1.93
N GLN A 154 -6.65 28.47 1.61
CA GLN A 154 -6.12 28.32 0.26
C GLN A 154 -5.11 27.16 0.20
N THR A 155 -5.20 26.40 -0.89
CA THR A 155 -4.26 25.31 -1.22
C THR A 155 -3.44 25.81 -2.40
N GLU A 156 -2.21 26.27 -2.16
CA GLU A 156 -1.32 26.71 -3.23
C GLU A 156 -0.39 25.56 -3.63
N PRO A 157 -0.32 25.20 -4.93
CA PRO A 157 0.67 24.24 -5.42
C PRO A 157 2.06 24.88 -5.42
N GLN A 158 3.00 24.27 -4.72
CA GLN A 158 4.42 24.65 -4.78
C GLN A 158 5.19 23.57 -5.54
N GLU A 159 5.78 23.94 -6.68
CA GLU A 159 6.61 23.05 -7.48
C GLU A 159 7.89 22.68 -6.71
N MET A 160 8.20 21.39 -6.67
CA MET A 160 9.39 20.85 -6.02
C MET A 160 10.51 20.65 -7.02
N LYS A 161 11.74 20.90 -6.56
CA LYS A 161 12.96 20.60 -7.34
C LYS A 161 13.34 19.11 -7.36
N HIS A 162 12.76 18.32 -6.45
CA HIS A 162 13.11 16.92 -6.25
C HIS A 162 11.85 16.05 -6.27
N CYS A 163 11.91 14.92 -6.98
CA CYS A 163 10.88 13.87 -6.94
C CYS A 163 11.09 12.95 -5.73
N ILE A 164 10.05 12.21 -5.38
CA ILE A 164 10.05 11.13 -4.38
C ILE A 164 10.41 9.81 -5.07
N TYR A 165 9.86 9.55 -6.26
CA TYR A 165 10.01 8.25 -6.92
C TYR A 165 11.16 8.26 -7.92
N GLN A 166 12.09 7.32 -7.75
CA GLN A 166 13.16 7.05 -8.71
C GLN A 166 12.57 6.48 -10.00
N GLN A 167 12.93 7.12 -11.11
CA GLN A 167 12.41 6.79 -12.43
C GLN A 167 13.03 5.49 -12.99
N PRO A 168 12.25 4.68 -13.72
CA PRO A 168 12.78 3.55 -14.47
C PRO A 168 13.73 4.03 -15.57
N GLY A 169 14.98 3.56 -15.60
CA GLY A 169 15.95 3.84 -16.68
C GLY A 169 17.02 4.88 -16.37
N THR A 170 16.89 5.65 -15.29
CA THR A 170 18.01 6.48 -14.78
C THR A 170 19.03 5.62 -14.05
N THR A 171 19.96 5.03 -14.80
CA THR A 171 21.24 4.53 -14.27
C THR A 171 22.22 5.68 -14.20
N GLY A 172 22.19 6.44 -13.10
CA GLY A 172 23.13 7.53 -12.86
C GLY A 172 23.47 7.61 -11.37
N THR A 173 24.75 7.35 -11.06
CA THR A 173 25.55 7.74 -9.88
C THR A 173 24.84 7.83 -8.52
N GLU A 174 25.35 7.04 -7.57
CA GLU A 174 24.91 6.84 -6.17
C GLU A 174 24.72 8.10 -5.30
N GLU A 175 24.87 9.33 -5.81
CA GLU A 175 24.95 10.55 -4.99
C GLU A 175 23.66 11.38 -4.89
N SER A 176 22.57 11.03 -5.58
CA SER A 176 21.28 11.70 -5.32
C SER A 176 20.10 10.78 -5.63
N GLN A 177 19.78 9.86 -4.71
CA GLN A 177 18.47 9.22 -4.76
C GLN A 177 17.39 10.29 -4.56
N PRO A 178 16.34 10.32 -5.39
CA PRO A 178 15.20 11.19 -5.16
C PRO A 178 14.62 10.86 -3.79
N SER A 179 14.71 11.82 -2.87
CA SER A 179 14.16 11.72 -1.53
C SER A 179 13.56 13.04 -1.12
N LEU A 180 12.38 12.98 -0.53
CA LEU A 180 11.79 14.09 0.17
C LEU A 180 12.30 14.09 1.61
N ASP A 181 12.93 15.20 2.00
CA ASP A 181 13.52 15.36 3.34
C ASP A 181 12.50 15.11 4.44
N VAL A 182 11.30 15.71 4.34
CA VAL A 182 10.20 15.52 5.29
C VAL A 182 8.84 15.68 4.61
N LEU A 183 7.95 14.72 4.83
CA LEU A 183 6.52 14.82 4.51
C LEU A 183 5.74 15.21 5.77
N LEU A 184 5.33 16.48 5.88
CA LEU A 184 4.62 16.99 7.06
C LEU A 184 3.18 16.46 7.14
N PRO A 185 2.55 16.49 8.33
CA PRO A 185 1.13 16.18 8.50
C PRO A 185 0.22 16.96 7.54
N GLY A 186 -0.64 16.24 6.81
CA GLY A 186 -1.57 16.83 5.86
C GLY A 186 -0.95 17.34 4.55
N MET A 187 0.36 17.17 4.34
CA MET A 187 0.98 17.43 3.04
C MET A 187 0.61 16.35 2.04
N ARG A 188 0.38 16.80 0.80
CA ARG A 188 0.21 15.93 -0.38
C ARG A 188 1.29 16.25 -1.38
N CYS A 189 2.01 15.23 -1.82
CA CYS A 189 2.93 15.30 -2.94
C CYS A 189 2.25 14.69 -4.16
N VAL A 190 2.15 15.46 -5.23
CA VAL A 190 1.56 15.03 -6.50
C VAL A 190 2.69 14.94 -7.51
N GLU A 191 2.97 13.75 -8.00
CA GLU A 191 3.92 13.49 -9.09
C GLU A 191 3.16 13.15 -10.36
N VAL A 192 3.40 13.92 -11.41
CA VAL A 192 2.80 13.73 -12.73
C VAL A 192 3.86 13.16 -13.65
N ILE A 193 3.67 11.93 -14.11
CA ILE A 193 4.64 11.12 -14.84
C ILE A 193 4.07 10.82 -16.23
N GLU A 194 4.67 11.38 -17.28
CA GLU A 194 4.34 11.00 -18.66
C GLU A 194 4.86 9.59 -18.95
N LEU A 195 3.99 8.72 -19.48
CA LEU A 195 4.32 7.33 -19.77
C LEU A 195 4.50 7.13 -21.27
N SER A 196 5.67 6.62 -21.68
CA SER A 196 5.93 6.19 -23.06
C SER A 196 5.87 4.67 -23.16
N LEU A 197 4.71 4.14 -23.54
CA LEU A 197 4.49 2.69 -23.70
C LEU A 197 4.96 2.22 -25.07
N GLU A 198 5.61 1.04 -25.12
CA GLU A 198 6.12 0.51 -26.39
C GLU A 198 5.02 -0.12 -27.24
N ARG A 199 4.08 -0.80 -26.58
CA ARG A 199 3.02 -1.61 -27.18
C ARG A 199 1.69 -1.32 -26.50
N PHE A 200 0.62 -1.52 -27.27
CA PHE A 200 -0.76 -1.52 -26.78
C PHE A 200 -1.04 -2.84 -26.07
N ASP A 201 -0.86 -2.86 -24.76
CA ASP A 201 -1.05 -4.03 -23.89
C ASP A 201 -1.36 -3.59 -22.46
N GLU A 202 -1.78 -4.50 -21.58
CA GLU A 202 -1.99 -4.20 -20.16
C GLU A 202 -0.64 -4.08 -19.42
N TRP A 203 -0.51 -3.01 -18.62
CA TRP A 203 0.70 -2.77 -17.83
C TRP A 203 0.38 -2.66 -16.35
N VAL A 204 1.26 -3.17 -15.51
CA VAL A 204 1.18 -3.04 -14.05
C VAL A 204 2.31 -2.12 -13.58
N ILE A 205 1.93 -1.12 -12.79
CA ILE A 205 2.83 -0.17 -12.15
C ILE A 205 2.87 -0.48 -10.66
N LEU A 206 4.06 -0.88 -10.21
CA LEU A 206 4.38 -1.08 -8.80
C LEU A 206 5.11 0.15 -8.26
N VAL A 207 4.51 0.79 -7.28
CA VAL A 207 5.05 1.94 -6.56
C VAL A 207 5.39 1.50 -5.15
N GLU A 208 6.62 1.76 -4.73
CA GLU A 208 7.07 1.44 -3.38
C GLU A 208 7.65 2.69 -2.74
N ALA A 209 7.04 3.18 -1.66
CA ALA A 209 7.57 4.24 -0.83
C ALA A 209 8.30 3.64 0.37
N ARG A 210 9.43 4.24 0.76
CA ARG A 210 10.31 3.78 1.82
C ARG A 210 10.76 4.94 2.69
N PHE A 211 10.87 4.71 3.99
CA PHE A 211 11.40 5.68 4.94
C PHE A 211 11.98 4.95 6.15
N LYS A 212 12.89 5.58 6.88
CA LYS A 212 13.46 4.99 8.10
C LYS A 212 12.50 5.13 9.27
N SER A 213 12.34 4.06 10.05
CA SER A 213 11.61 4.10 11.31
C SER A 213 12.29 5.07 12.29
N PRO A 214 11.53 5.96 12.94
CA PRO A 214 12.08 6.83 13.98
C PRO A 214 12.41 6.08 15.27
N GLY A 215 11.86 4.87 15.48
CA GLY A 215 12.04 4.09 16.71
C GLY A 215 13.12 3.02 16.58
N SER A 216 13.00 2.14 15.58
CA SER A 216 13.93 1.01 15.37
C SER A 216 15.09 1.32 14.42
N GLY A 217 14.96 2.37 13.59
CA GLY A 217 15.89 2.64 12.49
C GLY A 217 15.73 1.70 11.29
N GLU A 218 14.82 0.71 11.35
CA GLU A 218 14.53 -0.18 10.23
C GLU A 218 13.88 0.57 9.06
N VAL A 219 14.07 0.09 7.84
CA VAL A 219 13.42 0.68 6.66
C VAL A 219 12.01 0.16 6.56
N LEU A 220 11.05 1.05 6.77
CA LEU A 220 9.63 0.79 6.55
C LEU A 220 9.29 1.00 5.08
N SER A 221 8.34 0.24 4.56
CA SER A 221 7.90 0.37 3.18
C SER A 221 6.38 0.25 3.04
N LYS A 222 5.83 0.98 2.07
CA LYS A 222 4.45 0.84 1.62
C LYS A 222 4.42 0.63 0.12
N ARG A 223 3.70 -0.41 -0.30
CA ARG A 223 3.52 -0.75 -1.71
C ARG A 223 2.13 -0.33 -2.17
N HIS A 224 2.07 0.15 -3.40
CA HIS A 224 0.88 0.50 -4.13
C HIS A 224 1.00 -0.06 -5.54
N GLU A 225 -0.07 -0.64 -6.03
CA GLU A 225 -0.12 -1.24 -7.36
C GLU A 225 -1.26 -0.59 -8.13
N CYS A 226 -1.02 -0.28 -9.39
CA CYS A 226 -2.03 0.20 -10.30
C CYS A 226 -1.79 -0.34 -11.70
N CYS A 227 -2.86 -0.45 -12.47
CA CYS A 227 -2.81 -0.96 -13.83
C CYS A 227 -3.04 0.18 -14.83
N ILE A 228 -2.41 0.04 -15.99
CA ILE A 228 -2.75 0.78 -17.20
C ILE A 228 -3.54 -0.18 -18.06
N TYR A 229 -4.81 0.15 -18.26
CA TYR A 229 -5.71 -0.63 -19.07
C TYR A 229 -5.53 -0.29 -20.56
N LEU A 230 -6.06 -1.13 -21.46
CA LEU A 230 -6.10 -0.84 -22.89
C LEU A 230 -6.95 0.41 -23.15
N ILE A 231 -8.06 0.58 -22.43
CA ILE A 231 -8.89 1.78 -22.55
C ILE A 231 -8.14 3.06 -22.18
N ASP A 232 -7.13 3.01 -21.30
CA ASP A 232 -6.25 4.14 -20.92
C ASP A 232 -5.22 4.48 -22.01
N GLN A 233 -5.09 3.63 -23.03
CA GLN A 233 -4.21 3.81 -24.19
C GLN A 233 -4.94 4.13 -25.51
N CYS A 234 -6.27 4.17 -25.52
CA CYS A 234 -7.08 4.58 -26.69
C CYS A 234 -7.54 6.04 -26.68
N SER A 235 -7.16 6.90 -27.64
CA SER A 235 -7.77 8.22 -27.78
C SER A 235 -9.29 8.09 -27.97
N ILE A 236 -10.08 8.94 -27.32
CA ILE A 236 -11.55 8.80 -27.30
C ILE A 236 -12.19 10.01 -27.94
N LYS A 237 -13.03 9.77 -28.95
CA LYS A 237 -13.90 10.78 -29.54
C LYS A 237 -15.33 10.34 -29.37
N TRP A 238 -16.12 11.12 -28.65
CA TRP A 238 -17.55 10.87 -28.57
C TRP A 238 -18.31 11.67 -29.63
N LEU A 239 -19.48 11.17 -30.00
CA LEU A 239 -20.40 11.73 -30.99
C LEU A 239 -21.81 11.70 -30.38
N SER A 240 -22.50 12.84 -30.42
CA SER A 240 -23.89 12.93 -29.94
C SER A 240 -24.78 11.94 -30.67
N ALA A 241 -25.87 11.52 -30.02
CA ALA A 241 -26.80 10.54 -30.57
C ALA A 241 -27.33 10.99 -31.95
N ASP A 242 -27.01 10.23 -32.99
CA ASP A 242 -27.39 10.51 -34.38
C ASP A 242 -28.59 9.67 -34.84
N GLY A 243 -29.17 8.86 -33.95
CA GLY A 243 -30.30 7.99 -34.23
C GLY A 243 -29.99 6.83 -35.17
N ARG A 244 -28.73 6.67 -35.63
CA ARG A 244 -28.33 5.56 -36.51
C ARG A 244 -28.13 4.30 -35.68
N GLU A 245 -28.63 3.18 -36.19
CA GLU A 245 -28.38 1.88 -35.57
C GLU A 245 -26.90 1.50 -35.70
N ALA A 246 -26.39 0.78 -34.70
CA ALA A 246 -25.09 0.14 -34.83
C ALA A 246 -25.18 -0.87 -35.99
N PRO A 247 -24.17 -0.94 -36.87
CA PRO A 247 -24.14 -2.00 -37.86
C PRO A 247 -24.19 -3.33 -37.12
N VAL A 248 -24.98 -4.27 -37.64
CA VAL A 248 -24.97 -5.66 -37.15
C VAL A 248 -23.64 -6.28 -37.57
N ALA A 249 -22.60 -5.99 -36.80
CA ALA A 249 -21.28 -6.55 -36.99
C ALA A 249 -21.25 -7.98 -36.41
N GLU A 250 -20.67 -8.93 -37.13
CA GLU A 250 -20.57 -10.33 -36.68
C GLU A 250 -19.76 -10.48 -35.38
N LEU A 251 -18.92 -9.49 -35.05
CA LEU A 251 -18.11 -9.43 -33.84
C LEU A 251 -18.40 -8.14 -33.06
N SER A 252 -19.58 -8.10 -32.42
CA SER A 252 -19.91 -7.09 -31.42
C SER A 252 -19.71 -7.64 -30.00
N GLN A 253 -19.13 -6.84 -29.12
CA GLN A 253 -19.01 -7.15 -27.70
C GLN A 253 -19.87 -6.21 -26.87
N ASP A 254 -20.61 -6.75 -25.92
CA ASP A 254 -21.42 -5.97 -25.01
C ASP A 254 -20.71 -5.79 -23.66
N ALA A 255 -20.74 -4.57 -23.13
CA ALA A 255 -20.22 -4.23 -21.82
C ALA A 255 -21.30 -3.58 -20.96
N LYS A 256 -21.25 -3.81 -19.64
CA LYS A 256 -22.13 -3.18 -18.66
C LYS A 256 -21.29 -2.31 -17.74
N MET A 257 -21.68 -1.05 -17.52
CA MET A 257 -20.95 -0.17 -16.61
C MET A 257 -21.81 0.96 -16.04
N MET A 258 -21.35 1.57 -14.96
CA MET A 258 -22.05 2.71 -14.35
C MET A 258 -21.92 3.98 -15.21
N THR A 259 -22.99 4.77 -15.28
CA THR A 259 -23.08 6.01 -16.08
C THR A 259 -22.05 7.05 -15.65
N GLY A 260 -21.77 7.17 -14.35
CA GLY A 260 -20.81 8.15 -13.81
C GLY A 260 -19.38 7.93 -14.33
N PRO A 261 -18.77 6.77 -14.06
CA PRO A 261 -17.46 6.40 -14.59
C PRO A 261 -17.39 6.46 -16.11
N LEU A 262 -18.44 6.00 -16.82
CA LEU A 262 -18.51 6.10 -18.28
C LEU A 262 -18.34 7.55 -18.76
N ARG A 263 -18.99 8.50 -18.09
CA ARG A 263 -18.91 9.92 -18.45
C ARG A 263 -17.49 10.45 -18.31
N GLN A 264 -16.80 10.03 -17.27
CA GLN A 264 -15.43 10.45 -16.97
C GLN A 264 -14.45 9.85 -17.99
N ILE A 265 -14.57 8.55 -18.27
CA ILE A 265 -13.74 7.86 -19.27
C ILE A 265 -13.93 8.49 -20.65
N LEU A 266 -15.18 8.69 -21.08
CA LEU A 266 -15.48 9.30 -22.38
C LEU A 266 -15.26 10.83 -22.41
N LYS A 267 -14.88 11.46 -21.30
CA LYS A 267 -14.74 12.92 -21.15
C LYS A 267 -15.97 13.70 -21.67
N VAL A 268 -17.18 13.20 -21.40
CA VAL A 268 -18.43 13.83 -21.88
C VAL A 268 -18.78 15.04 -21.00
N PRO A 269 -19.04 16.22 -21.57
CA PRO A 269 -19.46 17.40 -20.80
C PRO A 269 -20.74 17.14 -19.99
N VAL A 270 -20.81 17.74 -18.80
CA VAL A 270 -21.99 17.65 -17.92
C VAL A 270 -23.25 18.19 -18.60
N THR A 271 -23.09 19.12 -19.54
CA THR A 271 -24.18 19.75 -20.29
C THR A 271 -24.85 18.81 -21.29
N GLU A 272 -24.13 17.81 -21.82
CA GLU A 272 -24.69 16.86 -22.79
C GLU A 272 -25.19 15.60 -22.10
N GLY A 273 -24.44 15.12 -21.10
CA GLY A 273 -24.76 13.88 -20.40
C GLY A 273 -24.64 12.64 -21.30
N ILE A 274 -24.96 11.47 -20.74
CA ILE A 274 -24.96 10.21 -21.49
C ILE A 274 -26.39 9.89 -21.88
N SER A 275 -26.60 9.62 -23.17
CA SER A 275 -27.91 9.27 -23.73
C SER A 275 -27.86 7.96 -24.50
N VAL A 276 -28.98 7.25 -24.54
CA VAL A 276 -29.14 6.08 -25.42
C VAL A 276 -28.90 6.50 -26.86
N GLY A 277 -28.16 5.69 -27.60
CA GLY A 277 -27.77 5.96 -28.98
C GLY A 277 -26.54 6.83 -29.15
N MET A 278 -25.98 7.38 -28.06
CA MET A 278 -24.69 8.08 -28.08
C MET A 278 -23.60 7.15 -28.59
N ARG A 279 -22.71 7.67 -29.45
CA ARG A 279 -21.61 6.91 -30.04
C ARG A 279 -20.27 7.42 -29.55
N PHE A 280 -19.28 6.56 -29.57
CA PHE A 280 -17.90 6.94 -29.35
C PHE A 280 -16.99 6.09 -30.22
N THR A 281 -15.82 6.63 -30.52
CA THR A 281 -14.76 5.96 -31.25
C THR A 281 -13.51 5.96 -30.37
N LEU A 282 -12.91 4.80 -30.23
CA LEU A 282 -11.65 4.55 -29.56
C LEU A 282 -10.58 4.38 -30.64
N PHE A 283 -9.47 5.10 -30.49
CA PHE A 283 -8.31 5.05 -31.37
C PHE A 283 -7.14 4.46 -30.58
N PRO A 284 -6.87 3.15 -30.65
CA PRO A 284 -5.78 2.51 -29.91
C PRO A 284 -4.43 3.13 -30.27
N PHE A 285 -3.59 3.34 -29.25
CA PHE A 285 -2.25 3.89 -29.44
C PHE A 285 -1.43 3.09 -30.47
N LYS A 286 -0.81 3.80 -31.43
CA LYS A 286 -0.03 3.23 -32.54
C LYS A 286 -0.82 2.27 -33.45
N SER A 287 -2.14 2.40 -33.50
CA SER A 287 -3.00 1.66 -34.42
C SER A 287 -3.79 2.60 -35.32
N ASP A 288 -3.92 2.24 -36.60
CA ASP A 288 -4.81 2.92 -37.55
C ASP A 288 -6.25 2.37 -37.49
N LYS A 289 -6.50 1.39 -36.62
CA LYS A 289 -7.82 0.75 -36.48
C LYS A 289 -8.69 1.55 -35.52
N GLU A 290 -9.95 1.72 -35.88
CA GLU A 290 -10.96 2.38 -35.05
C GLU A 290 -11.89 1.35 -34.42
N ILE A 291 -12.10 1.45 -33.11
CA ILE A 291 -13.12 0.69 -32.39
C ILE A 291 -14.28 1.62 -32.14
N GLN A 292 -15.46 1.26 -32.61
CA GLN A 292 -16.67 2.04 -32.40
C GLN A 292 -17.47 1.45 -31.24
N GLY A 293 -18.12 2.32 -30.49
CA GLY A 293 -18.98 1.97 -29.39
C GLY A 293 -20.28 2.77 -29.42
N ARG A 294 -21.33 2.20 -28.84
CA ARG A 294 -22.64 2.85 -28.69
C ARG A 294 -23.27 2.51 -27.35
N VAL A 295 -23.91 3.49 -26.74
CA VAL A 295 -24.78 3.27 -25.58
C VAL A 295 -26.09 2.65 -26.07
N SER A 296 -26.27 1.35 -25.84
CA SER A 296 -27.46 0.62 -26.29
C SER A 296 -28.63 0.77 -25.33
N HIS A 297 -28.35 0.86 -24.02
CA HIS A 297 -29.38 0.97 -22.99
C HIS A 297 -28.86 1.76 -21.79
N ILE A 298 -29.77 2.48 -21.12
CA ILE A 298 -29.53 3.12 -19.81
C ILE A 298 -30.65 2.64 -18.90
N SER A 299 -30.32 2.20 -17.69
CA SER A 299 -31.30 1.76 -16.68
C SER A 299 -32.27 2.89 -16.29
N GLU A 300 -33.45 2.53 -15.77
CA GLU A 300 -34.48 3.49 -15.36
C GLU A 300 -34.00 4.47 -14.27
N ASP A 301 -33.13 3.99 -13.38
CA ASP A 301 -32.48 4.79 -12.33
C ASP A 301 -31.31 5.65 -12.85
N LYS A 302 -30.97 5.53 -14.15
CA LYS A 302 -29.86 6.20 -14.84
C LYS A 302 -28.48 5.91 -14.26
N GLN A 303 -28.34 4.86 -13.46
CA GLN A 303 -27.08 4.52 -12.82
C GLN A 303 -26.24 3.57 -13.68
N GLU A 304 -26.88 2.68 -14.45
CA GLU A 304 -26.23 1.68 -15.27
C GLU A 304 -26.43 1.95 -16.77
N THR A 305 -25.41 1.62 -17.55
CA THR A 305 -25.40 1.70 -19.00
C THR A 305 -24.93 0.38 -19.60
N ARG A 306 -25.52 0.03 -20.74
CA ARG A 306 -25.01 -1.03 -21.61
C ARG A 306 -24.41 -0.40 -22.84
N LEU A 307 -23.26 -0.93 -23.22
CA LEU A 307 -22.48 -0.52 -24.36
C LEU A 307 -22.37 -1.68 -25.33
N SER A 308 -22.42 -1.39 -26.61
CA SER A 308 -22.07 -2.34 -27.67
C SER A 308 -20.86 -1.79 -28.41
N LEU A 309 -19.82 -2.60 -28.54
CA LEU A 309 -18.52 -2.28 -29.14
C LEU A 309 -18.31 -3.13 -30.40
N TRP A 310 -17.77 -2.56 -31.46
CA TRP A 310 -17.47 -3.27 -32.71
C TRP A 310 -16.31 -2.61 -33.46
N ALA A 311 -15.68 -3.35 -34.38
CA ALA A 311 -14.68 -2.84 -35.32
C ALA A 311 -15.17 -3.04 -36.76
N GLU A 312 -14.89 -2.09 -37.67
CA GLU A 312 -15.34 -2.17 -39.07
C GLU A 312 -14.55 -3.20 -39.92
N GLN A 313 -13.28 -3.42 -39.57
CA GLN A 313 -12.42 -4.44 -40.17
C GLN A 313 -11.96 -5.34 -39.03
N SER A 314 -12.49 -6.56 -38.96
CA SER A 314 -12.27 -7.45 -37.82
C SER A 314 -11.31 -8.58 -38.20
N ASP A 315 -10.08 -8.50 -37.71
CA ASP A 315 -9.18 -9.65 -37.61
C ASP A 315 -9.40 -10.40 -36.28
N ALA A 316 -8.92 -11.64 -36.17
CA ALA A 316 -8.97 -12.40 -34.92
C ALA A 316 -8.27 -11.69 -33.75
N ALA A 317 -7.24 -10.88 -34.03
CA ALA A 317 -6.55 -10.06 -33.02
C ALA A 317 -7.43 -8.92 -32.49
N ASP A 318 -8.26 -8.31 -33.34
CA ASP A 318 -9.13 -7.20 -32.95
C ASP A 318 -10.28 -7.70 -32.08
N SER A 319 -10.77 -8.92 -32.33
CA SER A 319 -11.76 -9.58 -31.48
C SER A 319 -11.26 -9.71 -30.03
N ILE A 320 -9.99 -10.05 -29.83
CA ILE A 320 -9.39 -10.19 -28.50
C ILE A 320 -9.27 -8.83 -27.81
N ILE A 321 -8.87 -7.80 -28.57
CA ILE A 321 -8.77 -6.43 -28.06
C ILE A 321 -10.17 -5.90 -27.66
N LEU A 322 -11.19 -6.13 -28.50
CA LEU A 322 -12.57 -5.74 -28.23
C LEU A 322 -13.12 -6.40 -26.97
N GLU A 323 -12.92 -7.72 -26.84
CA GLU A 323 -13.34 -8.48 -25.65
C GLU A 323 -12.66 -7.94 -24.39
N ARG A 324 -11.35 -7.65 -24.45
CA ARG A 324 -10.62 -7.09 -23.31
C ARG A 324 -11.11 -5.70 -22.93
N ILE A 325 -11.27 -4.79 -23.90
CA ILE A 325 -11.80 -3.44 -23.63
C ILE A 325 -13.20 -3.52 -23.02
N ALA A 326 -14.05 -4.44 -23.49
CA ALA A 326 -15.38 -4.66 -22.92
C ALA A 326 -15.31 -5.10 -21.44
N ILE A 327 -14.40 -6.02 -21.12
CA ILE A 327 -14.14 -6.47 -19.74
C ILE A 327 -13.62 -5.32 -18.88
N GLU A 328 -12.64 -4.55 -19.37
CA GLU A 328 -12.06 -3.41 -18.65
C GLU A 328 -13.10 -2.34 -18.33
N LEU A 329 -13.97 -2.00 -19.29
CA LEU A 329 -15.08 -1.08 -19.07
C LEU A 329 -16.06 -1.58 -18.00
N GLY A 330 -16.26 -2.90 -17.92
CA GLY A 330 -17.02 -3.54 -16.85
C GLY A 330 -16.36 -3.35 -15.48
N ILE A 331 -15.06 -3.66 -15.38
CA ILE A 331 -14.28 -3.55 -14.13
C ILE A 331 -14.24 -2.10 -13.63
N LEU A 332 -13.93 -1.15 -14.51
CA LEU A 332 -13.91 0.27 -14.20
C LEU A 332 -15.31 0.82 -13.85
N GLY A 333 -16.34 0.17 -14.38
CA GLY A 333 -17.74 0.50 -14.11
C GLY A 333 -18.20 0.20 -12.69
N GLU A 334 -17.64 -0.80 -12.01
CA GLU A 334 -18.10 -1.24 -10.69
C GLU A 334 -17.49 -0.45 -9.52
N HIS A 335 -16.43 0.33 -9.77
CA HIS A 335 -15.72 1.05 -8.72
C HIS A 335 -15.94 2.58 -8.79
N PRO A 336 -16.86 3.15 -7.98
CA PRO A 336 -17.09 4.59 -7.95
C PRO A 336 -15.92 5.40 -7.35
N ASP A 337 -15.00 4.74 -6.64
CA ASP A 337 -13.85 5.36 -5.97
C ASP A 337 -12.57 5.44 -6.84
N PHE A 338 -12.63 5.03 -8.11
CA PHE A 338 -11.47 5.06 -9.03
C PHE A 338 -11.24 6.42 -9.72
N ILE A 339 -11.97 7.48 -9.35
CA ILE A 339 -11.77 8.85 -9.86
C ILE A 339 -11.58 9.87 -8.74
#